data_AF-A0A1Y6F4Q8-F1
#
_entry.id   AF-A0A1Y6F4Q8-F1
#
_cell.length_a   1.000
_cell.length_b   1.000
_cell.length_c   1.000
_cell.angle_alpha   90.00
_cell.angle_beta   90.00
_cell.angle_gamma   90.00
#
_symmetry.space_group_name_H-M   'P 1'
#
loop_
_entity.id
_entity.type
_entity.pdbx_description
1 polymer ?
#
loop_
_entity_poly.entity_id
_entity_poly.type
_entity_poly.pdbx_seq_one_letter_code
_entity_poly.pdbx_strand_id
1 'polypeptide(L)'
;MSKLAAQVLATVNGPYRTKRSAQQLAALIADPLSAQTHNAAAFAFFSEIAPAVQLAFMAEMDVDEAKVKAVARQFAGMAGYPLPLAP
;
A
#
# COMPACT_ATOMS: atom_id res chain seq x y z
N MET A 1 4.88 -14.11 -10.94
CA MET A 1 4.17 -12.89 -10.48
C MET A 1 2.70 -13.11 -10.78
N SER A 2 1.82 -13.00 -9.77
CA SER A 2 0.38 -13.23 -9.98
C SER A 2 -0.26 -12.09 -10.79
N LYS A 3 -1.44 -12.34 -11.36
CA LYS A 3 -2.24 -11.30 -12.04
C LYS A 3 -2.63 -10.17 -11.06
N LEU A 4 -2.87 -10.52 -9.81
CA LEU A 4 -3.19 -9.58 -8.73
C LEU A 4 -2.01 -8.65 -8.44
N ALA A 5 -0.82 -9.20 -8.19
CA ALA A 5 0.39 -8.42 -7.94
C ALA A 5 0.74 -7.53 -9.14
N ALA A 6 0.57 -8.03 -10.37
CA ALA A 6 0.79 -7.22 -11.58
C ALA A 6 -0.19 -6.04 -11.67
N GLN A 7 -1.47 -6.24 -11.34
CA GLN A 7 -2.47 -5.18 -11.30
C GLN A 7 -2.11 -4.11 -10.26
N VAL A 8 -1.79 -4.52 -9.04
CA VAL A 8 -1.39 -3.61 -7.96
C VAL A 8 -0.16 -2.79 -8.38
N LEU A 9 0.87 -3.46 -8.91
CA LEU A 9 2.08 -2.80 -9.37
C LEU A 9 1.84 -1.84 -10.54
N ALA A 10 0.94 -2.15 -11.47
CA ALA A 10 0.60 -1.25 -12.56
C ALA A 10 0.03 0.09 -12.06
N THR A 11 -0.82 0.05 -11.03
CA THR A 11 -1.35 1.25 -10.37
C THR A 11 -0.26 2.02 -9.63
N VAL A 12 0.48 1.37 -8.71
CA VAL A 12 1.45 2.10 -7.87
C VAL A 12 2.70 2.57 -8.62
N ASN A 13 3.10 1.89 -9.69
CA ASN A 13 4.30 2.23 -10.45
C ASN A 13 4.02 3.11 -11.68
N GLY A 14 2.79 3.06 -12.21
CA GLY A 14 2.39 3.76 -13.42
C GLY A 14 2.72 5.26 -13.42
N PRO A 15 2.30 6.02 -12.38
CA PRO A 15 2.56 7.46 -12.31
C PRO A 15 4.04 7.82 -12.17
N TYR A 16 4.82 6.98 -11.49
CA TYR A 16 6.17 7.31 -11.04
C TYR A 16 7.28 6.68 -11.88
N ARG A 17 6.96 5.91 -12.94
CA ARG A 17 7.91 5.12 -13.75
C ARG A 17 8.94 4.34 -12.93
N THR A 18 8.60 4.01 -11.70
CA THR A 18 9.47 3.27 -10.78
C THR A 18 9.19 1.79 -10.95
N LYS A 19 10.23 0.96 -10.99
CA LYS A 19 10.06 -0.51 -11.08
C LYS A 19 10.17 -1.12 -9.69
N ARG A 20 9.15 -0.93 -8.85
CA ARG A 20 9.09 -1.64 -7.57
C ARG A 20 8.57 -3.06 -7.78
N SER A 21 9.17 -4.02 -7.08
CA SER A 21 8.62 -5.38 -6.96
C SER A 21 7.45 -5.39 -5.97
N ALA A 22 6.66 -6.48 -6.00
CA ALA A 22 5.56 -6.69 -5.07
C ALA A 22 6.08 -6.74 -3.62
N GLN A 23 7.23 -7.36 -3.39
CA GLN A 23 7.88 -7.45 -2.08
C GLN A 23 8.35 -6.08 -1.58
N GLN A 24 8.86 -5.24 -2.47
CA GLN A 24 9.24 -3.87 -2.10
C GLN A 24 8.02 -3.04 -1.71
N LEU A 25 6.90 -3.18 -2.45
CA LEU A 25 5.65 -2.53 -2.06
C LEU A 25 5.14 -3.06 -0.72
N ALA A 26 5.16 -4.38 -0.51
CA ALA A 26 4.77 -5.03 0.74
C ALA A 26 5.57 -4.51 1.95
N ALA A 27 6.89 -4.35 1.79
CA ALA A 27 7.74 -3.77 2.82
C ALA A 27 7.35 -2.30 3.12
N LEU A 28 7.08 -1.51 2.07
CA LEU A 28 6.69 -0.11 2.25
C LEU A 28 5.36 0.06 2.97
N ILE A 29 4.33 -0.72 2.62
CA ILE A 29 3.01 -0.60 3.25
C ILE A 29 2.99 -1.08 4.71
N ALA A 30 4.00 -1.83 5.15
CA ALA A 30 4.17 -2.29 6.53
C ALA A 30 5.21 -1.49 7.33
N ASP A 31 5.86 -0.50 6.73
CA ASP A 31 6.87 0.34 7.37
C ASP A 31 6.26 1.71 7.77
N PRO A 32 6.17 2.03 9.07
CA PRO A 32 5.75 3.34 9.55
C PRO A 32 6.56 4.51 8.97
N LEU A 33 7.81 4.28 8.57
CA LEU A 33 8.64 5.31 7.94
C LEU A 33 8.06 5.74 6.58
N SER A 34 7.30 4.88 5.89
CA SER A 34 6.64 5.22 4.63
C SER A 34 5.68 6.38 4.77
N ALA A 35 4.91 6.42 5.86
CA ALA A 35 4.02 7.56 6.11
C ALA A 35 4.83 8.82 6.47
N GLN A 36 5.84 8.71 7.33
CA GLN A 36 6.69 9.84 7.74
C GLN A 36 7.47 10.47 6.57
N THR A 37 7.85 9.66 5.58
CA THR A 37 8.59 10.11 4.38
C THR A 37 7.67 10.45 3.21
N HIS A 38 6.35 10.47 3.43
CA HIS A 38 5.33 10.72 2.41
C HIS A 38 5.51 9.82 1.17
N ASN A 39 5.76 8.53 1.40
CA ASN A 39 6.02 7.59 0.32
C ASN A 39 4.79 7.43 -0.58
N ALA A 40 4.90 7.96 -1.79
CA ALA A 40 3.79 8.03 -2.72
C ALA A 40 3.26 6.66 -3.16
N ALA A 41 4.12 5.64 -3.26
CA ALA A 41 3.67 4.30 -3.66
C ALA A 41 2.89 3.60 -2.54
N ALA A 42 3.33 3.77 -1.28
CA ALA A 42 2.58 3.29 -0.13
C ALA A 42 1.23 4.01 -0.03
N PHE A 43 1.21 5.34 -0.21
CA PHE A 43 -0.04 6.10 -0.21
C PHE A 43 -1.00 5.64 -1.32
N ALA A 44 -0.53 5.51 -2.56
CA ALA A 44 -1.34 5.06 -3.70
C ALA A 44 -1.92 3.65 -3.48
N PHE A 45 -1.20 2.77 -2.79
CA PHE A 45 -1.76 1.46 -2.40
C PHE A 45 -3.01 1.62 -1.54
N PHE A 46 -2.99 2.53 -0.56
CA PHE A 46 -4.13 2.75 0.33
C PHE A 46 -5.26 3.54 -0.34
N SER A 47 -4.95 4.54 -1.16
CA SER A 47 -5.94 5.48 -1.71
C SER A 47 -6.53 5.10 -3.07
N GLU A 48 -5.78 4.39 -3.92
CA GLU A 48 -6.17 4.14 -5.32
C GLU A 48 -6.55 2.68 -5.60
N ILE A 49 -6.23 1.75 -4.70
CA ILE A 49 -6.52 0.33 -4.87
C ILE A 49 -7.78 -0.03 -4.10
N ALA A 50 -8.67 -0.82 -4.70
CA ALA A 50 -9.89 -1.28 -4.04
C ALA A 50 -9.58 -2.10 -2.77
N PRO A 51 -10.34 -1.96 -1.66
CA PRO A 51 -10.04 -2.64 -0.39
C PRO A 51 -9.90 -4.17 -0.51
N ALA A 52 -10.75 -4.81 -1.32
CA ALA A 52 -10.68 -6.25 -1.55
C ALA A 52 -9.35 -6.68 -2.21
N VAL A 53 -8.82 -5.84 -3.11
CA VAL A 53 -7.53 -6.05 -3.79
C VAL A 53 -6.37 -5.80 -2.82
N GLN A 54 -6.48 -4.79 -1.95
CA GLN A 54 -5.48 -4.54 -0.90
C GLN A 54 -5.35 -5.74 0.03
N LEU A 55 -6.47 -6.27 0.54
CA LEU A 55 -6.49 -7.44 1.41
C LEU A 55 -5.93 -8.69 0.73
N ALA A 56 -6.31 -8.95 -0.52
CA ALA A 56 -5.78 -10.08 -1.29
C ALA A 56 -4.27 -9.94 -1.53
N PHE A 57 -3.78 -8.73 -1.79
CA PHE A 57 -2.34 -8.47 -1.97
C PHE A 57 -1.57 -8.69 -0.66
N MET A 58 -2.10 -8.23 0.47
CA MET A 58 -1.50 -8.46 1.79
C MET A 58 -1.41 -9.96 2.12
N ALA A 59 -2.46 -10.72 1.82
CA ALA A 59 -2.48 -12.17 1.99
C ALA A 59 -1.46 -12.87 1.06
N GLU A 60 -1.36 -12.45 -0.20
CA GLU A 60 -0.37 -13.02 -1.14
C GLU A 60 1.08 -12.74 -0.70
N MET A 61 1.34 -11.57 -0.10
CA MET A 61 2.67 -11.13 0.31
C MET A 61 3.04 -11.50 1.76
N ASP A 62 2.14 -12.19 2.49
CA ASP A 62 2.31 -12.56 3.90
C ASP A 62 2.71 -11.38 4.81
N VAL A 63 1.97 -10.27 4.66
CA VAL A 63 2.24 -9.02 5.38
C VAL A 63 1.41 -8.93 6.65
N ASP A 64 2.06 -8.52 7.74
CA ASP A 64 1.41 -8.24 9.03
C ASP A 64 0.35 -7.14 8.89
N GLU A 65 -0.92 -7.54 9.01
CA GLU A 65 -2.08 -6.66 8.91
C GLU A 65 -2.06 -5.52 9.94
N ALA A 66 -1.54 -5.76 11.16
CA ALA A 66 -1.49 -4.73 12.20
C ALA A 66 -0.52 -3.62 11.81
N LYS A 67 0.62 -3.97 11.20
CA LYS A 67 1.58 -2.97 10.68
C LYS A 67 0.98 -2.16 9.55
N VAL A 68 0.32 -2.83 8.60
CA VAL A 68 -0.32 -2.16 7.46
C VAL A 68 -1.41 -1.19 7.91
N LYS A 69 -2.25 -1.59 8.87
CA LYS A 69 -3.27 -0.70 9.46
C LYS A 69 -2.66 0.50 10.18
N ALA A 70 -1.53 0.33 10.86
CA ALA A 70 -0.82 1.43 11.51
C ALA A 70 -0.33 2.47 10.49
N VAL A 71 0.22 2.01 9.36
CA VAL A 71 0.66 2.89 8.25
C VAL A 71 -0.55 3.59 7.60
N ALA A 72 -1.62 2.84 7.32
CA ALA A 72 -2.86 3.38 6.73
C ALA A 72 -3.46 4.50 7.59
N ARG A 73 -3.49 4.33 8.93
CA ARG A 73 -3.96 5.36 9.87
C ARG A 73 -3.14 6.64 9.83
N GLN A 74 -1.80 6.52 9.74
CA GLN A 74 -0.94 7.69 9.61
C GLN A 74 -1.23 8.44 8.31
N PHE A 75 -1.34 7.72 7.19
CA PHE A 75 -1.73 8.33 5.92
C PHE A 75 -3.12 8.97 5.96
N ALA A 76 -4.11 8.33 6.58
CA ALA A 76 -5.46 8.87 6.70
C ALA A 76 -5.48 10.17 7.52
N GLY A 77 -4.73 10.21 8.64
CA GLY A 77 -4.57 11.40 9.46
C GLY A 77 -3.93 12.57 8.71
N MET A 78 -2.91 12.30 7.88
CA MET A 78 -2.26 13.32 7.05
C MET A 78 -3.13 13.78 5.88
N ALA A 79 -3.88 12.86 5.26
CA ALA A 79 -4.72 13.13 4.10
C ALA A 79 -6.03 13.84 4.46
N GLY A 80 -6.47 13.73 5.71
CA GLY A 80 -7.70 14.36 6.21
C GLY A 80 -8.99 13.64 5.79
N TYR A 81 -8.90 12.40 5.30
CA TYR A 81 -10.06 11.57 4.92
C TYR A 81 -9.78 10.09 5.24
N PRO A 82 -10.84 9.27 5.43
CA PRO A 82 -10.66 7.86 5.76
C PRO A 82 -10.05 7.09 4.60
N LEU A 83 -9.00 6.32 4.90
CA LEU A 83 -8.42 5.36 3.96
C LEU A 83 -8.90 3.93 4.27
N PRO A 84 -9.03 3.07 3.26
CA PRO A 84 -9.09 1.63 3.46
C PRO A 84 -8.01 1.16 4.43
N LEU A 85 -8.36 0.18 5.28
CA LEU A 85 -7.47 -0.39 6.29
C LEU A 85 -7.04 0.59 7.40
N ALA A 86 -7.65 1.77 7.51
CA ALA A 86 -7.47 2.68 8.65
C ALA A 86 -8.73 2.70 9.55
N PRO A 87 -8.98 1.63 10.35
CA PRO A 87 -10.11 1.60 11.29
C PRO A 87 -9.88 2.47 12.52
#